data_AF-A0ABD6VNH5-F1
#
_entry.id   AF-A0ABD6VNH5-F1
#
_cell.length_a   1.000
_cell.length_b   1.000
_cell.length_c   1.000
_cell.angle_alpha   90.00
_cell.angle_beta   90.00
_cell.angle_gamma   90.00
#
_symmetry.space_group_name_H-M   'P 1'
#
loop_
_entity.id
_entity.type
_entity.pdbx_description
1 polymer ?
#
loop_
_entity_poly.entity_id
_entity_poly.type
_entity_poly.pdbx_seq_one_letter_code
_entity_poly.pdbx_strand_id
1 'polypeptide(L)'
;MFRKSTLVTLPLLVASVFLLTGCPAAPDITQWQRPDTNIDGVRVAMGKCGVQLPGPDIPKTDNESVLYYHCMENMGFTRKDGFKICSVRVYHDTPACRKQEQGHPLSQSQLEALPFVADRGFHPIKSDSGVSMFSLITWRKVGSSLHFSHEVENDKQALAVMYQCGYPQPLGSTPYVPTLRKAANVQQCMLDKGFEPKNKLNLVCRNYPQVTGCPKT
;
A
#
# COMPACT_ATOMS: atom_id res chain seq x y z
N MET A 1 53.33 45.87 20.36
CA MET A 1 53.97 44.58 20.02
C MET A 1 53.65 43.62 21.17
N PHE A 2 52.92 42.51 21.08
CA PHE A 2 52.33 41.72 20.00
C PHE A 2 51.05 41.04 20.55
N ARG A 3 49.98 41.08 19.74
CA ARG A 3 48.90 40.09 19.55
C ARG A 3 48.75 38.99 20.62
N LYS A 4 47.64 39.02 21.37
CA LYS A 4 47.04 37.80 21.93
C LYS A 4 46.00 37.28 20.92
N SER A 5 46.32 36.16 20.30
CA SER A 5 45.45 35.44 19.36
C SER A 5 44.35 34.72 20.12
N THR A 6 43.12 35.22 20.06
CA THR A 6 41.94 34.46 20.49
C THR A 6 41.68 33.39 19.43
N LEU A 7 41.96 32.14 19.78
CA LEU A 7 41.68 30.97 18.96
C LEU A 7 40.17 30.85 18.71
N VAL A 8 39.78 31.10 17.47
CA VAL A 8 38.50 30.72 16.90
C VAL A 8 38.56 29.22 16.65
N THR A 9 37.96 28.42 17.53
CA THR A 9 37.68 27.00 17.28
C THR A 9 36.25 26.69 17.65
N LEU A 10 35.33 27.07 16.77
CA LEU A 10 34.01 26.44 16.66
C LEU A 10 33.64 26.41 15.18
N PRO A 11 33.81 25.26 14.50
CA PRO A 11 32.70 24.79 13.68
C PRO A 11 32.68 23.26 13.56
N LEU A 12 31.77 22.57 14.24
CA LEU A 12 31.46 21.16 13.90
C LEU A 12 30.06 20.68 14.35
N LEU A 13 29.11 21.61 14.53
CA LEU A 13 27.73 21.27 14.92
C LEU A 13 26.68 21.97 14.03
N VAL A 14 26.92 22.07 12.72
CA VAL A 14 25.91 22.58 11.77
C VAL A 14 25.56 21.56 10.65
N ALA A 15 26.19 20.38 10.63
CA ALA A 15 25.89 19.36 9.62
C ALA A 15 24.76 18.38 10.01
N SER A 16 24.06 18.59 11.14
CA SER A 16 23.07 17.64 11.66
C SER A 16 21.63 18.15 11.69
N VAL A 17 21.34 19.29 11.05
CA VAL A 17 19.98 19.89 11.05
C VAL A 17 19.19 19.61 9.76
N PHE A 18 19.79 18.99 8.73
CA PHE A 18 19.10 18.69 7.47
C PHE A 18 18.40 17.33 7.39
N LEU A 19 18.28 16.58 8.49
CA LEU A 19 17.52 15.31 8.53
C LEU A 19 16.11 15.44 9.12
N LEU A 20 15.67 16.64 9.50
CA LEU A 20 14.40 16.86 10.21
C LEU A 20 13.32 17.60 9.39
N THR A 21 13.53 17.80 8.10
CA THR A 21 12.41 18.06 7.17
C THR A 21 12.17 16.77 6.41
N GLY A 22 11.08 16.07 6.76
CA GLY A 22 10.60 14.89 6.07
C GLY A 22 10.13 15.24 4.67
N CYS A 23 11.07 15.54 3.78
CA CYS A 23 10.84 15.41 2.36
C CYS A 23 10.50 13.92 2.14
N PRO A 24 9.33 13.60 1.54
CA PRO A 24 9.03 12.23 1.20
C PRO A 24 10.20 11.70 0.39
N ALA A 25 10.72 10.52 0.75
CA ALA A 25 11.79 9.87 0.00
C ALA A 25 11.43 10.00 -1.47
N ALA A 26 12.29 10.65 -2.26
CA ALA A 26 12.00 10.88 -3.66
C ALA A 26 11.56 9.54 -4.28
N PRO A 27 10.46 9.50 -5.04
CA PRO A 27 10.09 8.30 -5.77
C PRO A 27 11.33 7.83 -6.51
N ASP A 28 11.52 6.52 -6.56
CA ASP A 28 12.81 5.83 -6.66
C ASP A 28 13.57 5.98 -8.00
N ILE A 29 13.62 7.21 -8.49
CA ILE A 29 14.02 7.69 -9.81
C ILE A 29 15.53 7.55 -10.00
N THR A 30 16.31 7.68 -8.93
CA THR A 30 17.76 7.59 -8.99
C THR A 30 18.27 6.17 -9.14
N GLN A 31 17.43 5.18 -8.84
CA GLN A 31 17.80 3.78 -8.87
C GLN A 31 17.41 3.05 -10.16
N TRP A 32 16.68 3.71 -11.06
CA TRP A 32 16.45 3.23 -12.42
C TRP A 32 17.60 3.62 -13.34
N GLN A 33 17.95 2.72 -14.26
CA GLN A 33 18.97 2.97 -15.27
C GLN A 33 18.63 2.28 -16.59
N ARG A 34 19.13 2.86 -17.68
CA ARG A 34 19.15 2.32 -19.03
C ARG A 34 20.31 2.98 -19.77
N PRO A 35 20.96 2.34 -20.75
CA PRO A 35 21.91 3.02 -21.62
C PRO A 35 21.33 4.33 -22.17
N ASP A 36 22.19 5.35 -22.29
CA ASP A 36 21.88 6.64 -22.92
C ASP A 36 20.69 7.40 -22.31
N THR A 37 20.42 7.21 -21.02
CA THR A 37 19.33 7.91 -20.30
C THR A 37 19.85 8.60 -19.03
N ASN A 38 19.39 9.83 -18.82
CA ASN A 38 19.63 10.61 -17.60
C ASN A 38 18.40 10.62 -16.69
N ILE A 39 18.47 11.33 -15.56
CA ILE A 39 17.38 11.41 -14.58
C ILE A 39 16.07 11.98 -15.16
N ASP A 40 16.15 12.91 -16.11
CA ASP A 40 14.97 13.47 -16.77
C ASP A 40 14.31 12.44 -17.69
N GLY A 41 15.11 11.64 -18.39
CA GLY A 41 14.60 10.51 -19.16
C GLY A 41 13.94 9.44 -18.29
N VAL A 42 14.47 9.16 -17.09
CA VAL A 42 13.79 8.30 -16.10
C VAL A 42 12.47 8.94 -15.67
N ARG A 43 12.45 10.24 -15.36
CA ARG A 43 11.23 10.96 -14.95
C ARG A 43 10.12 10.83 -16.00
N VAL A 44 10.47 11.05 -17.27
CA VAL A 44 9.53 10.93 -18.39
C VAL A 44 9.03 9.50 -18.53
N ALA A 45 9.88 8.49 -18.36
CA ALA A 45 9.48 7.09 -18.40
C ALA A 45 8.53 6.72 -17.24
N MET A 46 8.86 7.12 -16.02
CA MET A 46 8.00 6.94 -14.85
C MET A 46 6.63 7.61 -15.06
N GLY A 47 6.60 8.81 -15.66
CA GLY A 47 5.37 9.49 -16.06
C GLY A 47 4.53 8.69 -17.04
N LYS A 48 5.16 8.08 -18.06
CA LYS A 48 4.47 7.18 -19.02
C LYS A 48 3.93 5.92 -18.35
N CYS A 49 4.59 5.46 -17.28
CA CYS A 49 4.15 4.32 -16.48
C CYS A 49 3.09 4.67 -15.43
N GLY A 50 2.58 5.90 -15.39
CA GLY A 50 1.51 6.31 -14.48
C GLY A 50 1.99 6.85 -13.13
N VAL A 51 3.30 7.05 -12.95
CA VAL A 51 3.85 7.71 -11.76
C VAL A 51 3.80 9.23 -11.95
N GLN A 52 3.06 9.92 -11.10
CA GLN A 52 2.92 11.37 -11.20
C GLN A 52 4.14 12.08 -10.61
N LEU A 53 4.90 12.79 -11.44
CA LEU A 53 6.09 13.56 -11.05
C LEU A 53 6.09 14.95 -11.73
N PRO A 54 6.45 16.05 -11.00
CA PRO A 54 6.56 16.14 -9.55
C PRO A 54 5.18 16.14 -8.87
N GLY A 55 5.09 15.71 -7.63
CA GLY A 55 3.82 15.71 -6.89
C GLY A 55 3.80 14.72 -5.72
N PRO A 56 2.76 14.74 -4.88
CA PRO A 56 2.58 13.73 -3.86
C PRO A 56 2.37 12.36 -4.51
N ASP A 57 2.91 11.31 -3.90
CA ASP A 57 2.64 9.94 -4.33
C ASP A 57 1.14 9.65 -4.12
N ILE A 58 0.45 9.25 -5.19
CA ILE A 58 -0.95 8.88 -5.11
C ILE A 58 -1.02 7.48 -4.48
N PRO A 59 -1.89 7.25 -3.47
CA PRO A 59 -2.08 5.93 -2.90
C PRO A 59 -2.37 4.90 -4.01
N LYS A 60 -1.52 3.89 -4.07
CA LYS A 60 -1.58 2.79 -5.04
C LYS A 60 -1.63 1.46 -4.32
N THR A 61 -2.25 0.49 -4.95
CA THR A 61 -2.24 -0.91 -4.54
C THR A 61 -0.87 -1.53 -4.79
N ASP A 62 -0.61 -2.65 -4.11
CA ASP A 62 0.59 -3.46 -4.37
C ASP A 62 0.65 -3.88 -5.84
N ASN A 63 -0.49 -4.26 -6.45
CA ASN A 63 -0.55 -4.64 -7.86
C ASN A 63 -0.28 -3.46 -8.81
N GLU A 64 -0.78 -2.25 -8.53
CA GLU A 64 -0.44 -1.04 -9.29
C GLU A 64 1.06 -0.73 -9.19
N SER A 65 1.66 -0.90 -8.01
CA SER A 65 3.11 -0.74 -7.82
C SER A 65 3.92 -1.73 -8.68
N VAL A 66 3.47 -2.98 -8.78
CA VAL A 66 4.05 -4.00 -9.66
C VAL A 66 3.87 -3.65 -11.14
N LEU A 67 2.68 -3.20 -11.54
CA LEU A 67 2.44 -2.78 -12.93
C LEU A 67 3.33 -1.60 -13.34
N TYR A 68 3.55 -0.63 -12.46
CA TYR A 68 4.49 0.47 -12.70
C TYR A 68 5.92 -0.03 -12.88
N TYR A 69 6.35 -0.96 -12.01
CA TYR A 69 7.67 -1.57 -12.08
C TYR A 69 7.88 -2.35 -13.40
N HIS A 70 6.91 -3.17 -13.80
CA HIS A 70 6.98 -3.89 -15.08
C HIS A 70 6.94 -2.98 -16.29
N CYS A 71 6.18 -1.88 -16.23
CA CYS A 71 6.19 -0.88 -17.29
C CYS A 71 7.61 -0.31 -17.49
N MET A 72 8.32 0.02 -16.41
CA MET A 72 9.71 0.47 -16.49
C MET A 72 10.63 -0.60 -17.10
N GLU A 73 10.51 -1.86 -16.66
CA GLU A 73 11.28 -2.99 -17.24
C GLU A 73 10.99 -3.16 -18.74
N ASN A 74 9.72 -3.07 -19.16
CA ASN A 74 9.31 -3.16 -20.57
C ASN A 74 9.84 -1.99 -21.42
N MET A 75 10.13 -0.84 -20.80
CA MET A 75 10.80 0.28 -21.45
C MET A 75 12.33 0.14 -21.50
N GLY A 76 12.86 -1.01 -21.08
CA GLY A 76 14.29 -1.35 -21.07
C GLY A 76 15.04 -0.80 -19.87
N PHE A 77 14.36 -0.30 -18.83
CA PHE A 77 15.01 0.11 -17.61
C PHE A 77 15.31 -1.09 -16.71
N THR A 78 16.42 -1.00 -15.99
CA THR A 78 16.79 -1.94 -14.94
C THR A 78 17.07 -1.21 -13.64
N ARG A 79 17.11 -1.97 -12.56
CA ARG A 79 17.39 -1.51 -11.21
C ARG A 79 18.89 -1.57 -10.91
N LYS A 80 19.46 -0.45 -10.45
CA LYS A 80 20.88 -0.34 -10.05
C LYS A 80 21.23 -1.26 -8.89
N ASP A 81 20.30 -1.38 -7.95
CA ASP A 81 20.40 -2.21 -6.74
C ASP A 81 20.04 -3.68 -6.98
N GLY A 82 19.72 -4.06 -8.22
CA GLY A 82 19.28 -5.43 -8.55
C GLY A 82 17.92 -5.80 -7.95
N PHE A 83 17.16 -4.84 -7.41
CA PHE A 83 15.85 -5.09 -6.81
C PHE A 83 14.92 -5.74 -7.83
N LYS A 84 14.17 -6.78 -7.41
CA LYS A 84 13.16 -7.48 -8.22
C LYS A 84 11.84 -7.51 -7.46
N ILE A 85 10.84 -6.76 -7.95
CA ILE A 85 9.62 -6.50 -7.19
C ILE A 85 8.86 -7.79 -6.85
N CYS A 86 8.75 -8.73 -7.80
CA CYS A 86 8.04 -9.98 -7.61
C CYS A 86 8.76 -10.99 -6.72
N SER A 87 10.05 -10.77 -6.41
CA SER A 87 10.78 -11.58 -5.44
C SER A 87 10.49 -11.17 -3.99
N VAL A 88 9.84 -10.03 -3.77
CA VAL A 88 9.43 -9.58 -2.44
C VAL A 88 8.09 -10.21 -2.08
N ARG A 89 8.03 -10.87 -0.92
CA ARG A 89 6.85 -11.60 -0.44
C ARG A 89 5.54 -10.81 -0.52
N VAL A 90 5.57 -9.50 -0.22
CA VAL A 90 4.35 -8.66 -0.23
C VAL A 90 3.78 -8.45 -1.64
N TYR A 91 4.63 -8.49 -2.68
CA TYR A 91 4.24 -8.26 -4.07
C TYR A 91 4.07 -9.54 -4.88
N HIS A 92 4.74 -10.63 -4.47
CA HIS A 92 4.75 -11.92 -5.18
C HIS A 92 3.34 -12.42 -5.54
N ASP A 93 2.39 -12.30 -4.60
CA ASP A 93 1.02 -12.79 -4.77
C ASP A 93 0.08 -11.79 -5.47
N THR A 94 0.61 -10.68 -6.02
CA THR A 94 -0.18 -9.76 -6.84
C THR A 94 -0.51 -10.37 -8.20
N PRO A 95 -1.66 -10.03 -8.81
CA PRO A 95 -2.01 -10.53 -10.14
C PRO A 95 -0.93 -10.31 -11.20
N ALA A 96 -0.26 -9.16 -11.19
CA ALA A 96 0.78 -8.82 -12.15
C ALA A 96 2.01 -9.74 -12.03
N CYS A 97 2.49 -10.00 -10.81
CA CYS A 97 3.62 -10.93 -10.59
C CYS A 97 3.24 -12.37 -10.97
N ARG A 98 2.07 -12.84 -10.55
CA ARG A 98 1.60 -14.20 -10.86
C ARG A 98 1.40 -14.41 -12.36
N LYS A 99 0.91 -13.39 -13.08
CA LYS A 99 0.81 -13.38 -14.55
C LYS A 99 2.19 -13.50 -15.21
N GLN A 100 3.19 -12.75 -14.72
CA GLN A 100 4.55 -12.81 -15.25
C GLN A 100 5.17 -14.18 -15.06
N GLU A 101 5.07 -14.77 -13.86
CA GLU A 101 5.64 -16.09 -13.55
C GLU A 101 5.09 -17.21 -14.43
N GLN A 102 3.78 -17.24 -14.67
CA GLN A 102 3.17 -18.30 -15.48
C GLN A 102 3.24 -18.04 -16.99
N GLY A 103 3.61 -16.83 -17.43
CA GLY A 103 3.76 -16.47 -18.84
C GLY A 103 2.45 -16.29 -19.65
N HIS A 104 1.29 -16.38 -19.01
CA HIS A 104 -0.03 -16.17 -19.64
C HIS A 104 -1.01 -15.45 -18.69
N PRO A 105 -2.15 -14.94 -19.17
CA PRO A 105 -3.16 -14.32 -18.29
C PRO A 105 -3.66 -15.27 -17.20
N LEU A 106 -3.97 -14.74 -16.02
CA LEU A 106 -4.64 -15.49 -14.96
C LEU A 106 -6.06 -15.82 -15.38
N SER A 107 -6.45 -17.09 -15.19
CA SER A 107 -7.87 -17.46 -15.21
C SER A 107 -8.61 -16.79 -14.05
N GLN A 108 -9.93 -16.73 -14.16
CA GLN A 108 -10.78 -16.14 -13.13
C GLN A 108 -10.59 -16.83 -11.77
N SER A 109 -10.51 -18.15 -11.73
CA SER A 109 -10.28 -18.91 -10.49
C SER A 109 -8.91 -18.62 -9.88
N GLN A 110 -7.87 -18.50 -10.69
CA GLN A 110 -6.53 -18.16 -10.21
C GLN A 110 -6.50 -16.75 -9.59
N LEU A 111 -7.12 -15.77 -10.25
CA LEU A 111 -7.26 -14.43 -9.70
C LEU A 111 -8.01 -14.47 -8.36
N GLU A 112 -9.18 -15.11 -8.33
CA GLU A 112 -10.04 -15.16 -7.13
C GLU A 112 -9.40 -15.86 -5.93
N ALA A 113 -8.42 -16.73 -6.17
CA ALA A 113 -7.68 -17.46 -5.15
C ALA A 113 -6.52 -16.65 -4.54
N LEU A 114 -6.12 -15.52 -5.13
CA LEU A 114 -5.04 -14.69 -4.59
C LEU A 114 -5.43 -14.10 -3.23
N PRO A 115 -4.48 -13.95 -2.30
CA PRO A 115 -4.74 -13.35 -0.99
C PRO A 115 -5.09 -11.86 -1.11
N PHE A 116 -5.99 -11.39 -0.25
CA PHE A 116 -6.29 -9.97 -0.13
C PHE A 116 -5.70 -9.37 1.15
N VAL A 117 -4.61 -8.61 1.00
CA VAL A 117 -3.83 -8.07 2.12
C VAL A 117 -4.10 -6.59 2.43
N ALA A 118 -4.85 -5.87 1.59
CA ALA A 118 -5.04 -4.42 1.79
C ALA A 118 -5.94 -4.09 2.99
N ASP A 119 -6.90 -4.96 3.33
CA ASP A 119 -7.79 -4.76 4.47
C ASP A 119 -7.23 -5.43 5.74
N ARG A 120 -6.70 -4.60 6.65
CA ARG A 120 -6.15 -5.03 7.94
C ARG A 120 -7.17 -5.74 8.84
N GLY A 121 -8.47 -5.56 8.63
CA GLY A 121 -9.51 -6.28 9.36
C GLY A 121 -9.39 -7.81 9.24
N PHE A 122 -8.70 -8.30 8.21
CA PHE A 122 -8.45 -9.71 8.00
C PHE A 122 -7.09 -10.22 8.52
N HIS A 123 -6.23 -9.34 9.03
CA HIS A 123 -4.85 -9.72 9.36
C HIS A 123 -4.78 -10.46 10.70
N PRO A 124 -3.90 -11.47 10.84
CA PRO A 124 -3.55 -12.02 12.14
C PRO A 124 -2.90 -10.97 13.05
N ILE A 125 -3.16 -11.04 14.34
CA ILE A 125 -2.36 -10.34 15.36
C ILE A 125 -1.37 -11.34 15.96
N LYS A 126 -0.08 -10.99 15.96
CA LYS A 126 0.92 -11.73 16.74
C LYS A 126 0.81 -11.33 18.20
N SER A 127 0.88 -12.30 19.10
CA SER A 127 0.68 -12.12 20.56
C SER A 127 1.63 -11.10 21.20
N ASP A 128 2.77 -10.80 20.57
CA ASP A 128 3.83 -9.90 21.02
C ASP A 128 3.92 -8.59 20.23
N SER A 129 2.99 -8.34 19.29
CA SER A 129 3.10 -7.20 18.36
C SER A 129 2.71 -5.84 18.95
N GLY A 130 2.09 -5.79 20.12
CA GLY A 130 1.50 -4.57 20.69
C GLY A 130 0.33 -4.00 19.87
N VAL A 131 -0.11 -4.71 18.82
CA VAL A 131 -1.22 -4.29 17.96
C VAL A 131 -2.54 -4.55 18.67
N SER A 132 -3.29 -3.48 18.93
CA SER A 132 -4.65 -3.58 19.47
C SER A 132 -5.64 -4.04 18.40
N MET A 133 -6.61 -4.87 18.80
CA MET A 133 -7.74 -5.29 17.97
C MET A 133 -8.48 -4.09 17.34
N PHE A 134 -8.61 -2.97 18.06
CA PHE A 134 -9.28 -1.77 17.55
C PHE A 134 -8.56 -1.17 16.34
N SER A 135 -7.24 -1.32 16.24
CA SER A 135 -6.47 -0.82 15.08
C SER A 135 -6.73 -1.61 13.79
N LEU A 136 -7.43 -2.75 13.87
CA LEU A 136 -7.87 -3.53 12.71
C LEU A 136 -9.27 -3.15 12.23
N ILE A 137 -9.95 -2.19 12.86
CA ILE A 137 -11.26 -1.71 12.43
C ILE A 137 -11.06 -0.77 11.24
N THR A 138 -11.37 -1.29 10.05
CA THR A 138 -11.12 -0.64 8.76
C THR A 138 -12.36 -0.03 8.12
N TRP A 139 -13.51 -0.07 8.80
CA TRP A 139 -14.81 0.40 8.32
C TRP A 139 -15.39 1.50 9.19
N ARG A 140 -16.32 2.27 8.63
CA ARG A 140 -17.15 3.24 9.35
C ARG A 140 -18.53 3.33 8.71
N LYS A 141 -19.52 3.80 9.45
CA LYS A 141 -20.86 4.02 8.91
C LYS A 141 -20.83 5.19 7.91
N VAL A 142 -21.53 5.06 6.79
CA VAL A 142 -21.61 6.15 5.80
C VAL A 142 -22.19 7.39 6.46
N GLY A 143 -21.54 8.54 6.22
CA GLY A 143 -21.93 9.83 6.80
C GLY A 143 -21.55 10.03 8.26
N SER A 144 -20.85 9.08 8.90
CA SER A 144 -20.34 9.28 10.26
C SER A 144 -19.25 10.37 10.29
N SER A 145 -19.15 11.08 11.43
CA SER A 145 -18.12 12.10 11.62
C SER A 145 -16.72 11.51 11.50
N LEU A 146 -15.84 12.22 10.79
CA LEU A 146 -14.42 11.90 10.65
C LEU A 146 -13.56 12.44 11.80
N HIS A 147 -14.15 13.24 12.69
CA HIS A 147 -13.41 13.84 13.79
C HIS A 147 -13.03 12.77 14.83
N PHE A 148 -11.78 12.81 15.31
CA PHE A 148 -11.20 11.79 16.20
C PHE A 148 -12.02 11.54 17.47
N SER A 149 -12.75 12.54 17.97
CA SER A 149 -13.62 12.41 19.15
C SER A 149 -14.75 11.39 18.97
N HIS A 150 -15.12 11.05 17.73
CA HIS A 150 -16.14 10.07 17.40
C HIS A 150 -15.56 8.70 16.99
N GLU A 151 -14.24 8.54 16.96
CA GLU A 151 -13.59 7.32 16.47
C GLU A 151 -14.03 6.09 17.25
N VAL A 152 -14.04 6.16 18.59
CA VAL A 152 -14.42 5.03 19.45
C VAL A 152 -15.86 4.56 19.20
N GLU A 153 -16.80 5.50 19.04
CA GLU A 153 -18.20 5.15 18.81
C GLU A 153 -18.41 4.61 17.39
N ASN A 154 -17.80 5.25 16.39
CA ASN A 154 -17.81 4.75 15.01
C ASN A 154 -17.26 3.32 14.92
N ASP A 155 -16.16 3.06 15.63
CA ASP A 155 -15.46 1.78 15.62
C ASP A 155 -16.28 0.68 16.30
N LYS A 156 -16.96 0.99 17.40
CA LYS A 156 -17.89 0.03 18.04
C LYS A 156 -19.02 -0.39 17.09
N GLN A 157 -19.61 0.58 16.39
CA GLN A 157 -20.68 0.31 15.42
C GLN A 157 -20.15 -0.53 14.24
N ALA A 158 -18.97 -0.17 13.71
CA ALA A 158 -18.34 -0.89 12.62
C ALA A 158 -17.98 -2.33 13.02
N LEU A 159 -17.38 -2.53 14.19
CA LEU A 159 -16.93 -3.84 14.67
C LEU A 159 -18.07 -4.85 14.76
N ALA A 160 -19.21 -4.43 15.31
CA ALA A 160 -20.39 -5.30 15.40
C ALA A 160 -20.84 -5.79 14.02
N VAL A 161 -20.80 -4.91 13.02
CA VAL A 161 -21.20 -5.24 11.64
C VAL A 161 -20.12 -6.03 10.90
N MET A 162 -18.84 -5.76 11.15
CA MET A 162 -17.72 -6.57 10.65
C MET A 162 -17.90 -8.04 11.05
N TYR A 163 -18.21 -8.32 12.33
CA TYR A 163 -18.46 -9.69 12.78
C TYR A 163 -19.68 -10.31 12.11
N GLN A 164 -20.79 -9.57 11.97
CA GLN A 164 -21.97 -10.06 11.24
C GLN A 164 -21.67 -10.41 9.77
N CYS A 165 -20.77 -9.67 9.13
CA CYS A 165 -20.38 -9.89 7.74
C CYS A 165 -19.29 -10.96 7.56
N GLY A 166 -18.76 -11.53 8.64
CA GLY A 166 -17.80 -12.64 8.60
C GLY A 166 -16.34 -12.24 8.63
N TYR A 167 -16.01 -11.04 9.16
CA TYR A 167 -14.65 -10.77 9.63
C TYR A 167 -14.30 -11.68 10.82
N PRO A 168 -13.00 -11.96 11.07
CA PRO A 168 -12.57 -12.78 12.20
C PRO A 168 -13.11 -12.24 13.53
N GLN A 169 -13.60 -13.12 14.40
CA GLN A 169 -14.12 -12.74 15.73
C GLN A 169 -13.37 -13.52 16.82
N PRO A 170 -12.49 -12.87 17.62
CA PRO A 170 -12.13 -11.44 17.56
C PRO A 170 -11.29 -11.09 16.32
N LEU A 171 -11.22 -9.81 15.94
CA LEU A 171 -10.29 -9.39 14.88
C LEU A 171 -8.86 -9.79 15.28
N GLY A 172 -8.06 -10.22 14.31
CA GLY A 172 -6.71 -10.73 14.60
C GLY A 172 -6.61 -12.23 14.91
N SER A 173 -7.74 -12.93 15.10
CA SER A 173 -7.73 -14.34 15.50
C SER A 173 -7.48 -15.34 14.36
N THR A 174 -7.63 -14.92 13.10
CA THR A 174 -7.41 -15.80 11.94
C THR A 174 -5.92 -16.06 11.71
N PRO A 175 -5.50 -17.29 11.36
CA PRO A 175 -4.10 -17.57 11.03
C PRO A 175 -3.70 -17.13 9.61
N TYR A 176 -4.65 -16.78 8.75
CA TYR A 176 -4.40 -16.37 7.37
C TYR A 176 -5.36 -15.28 6.90
N VAL A 177 -4.95 -14.55 5.86
CA VAL A 177 -5.80 -13.59 5.13
C VAL A 177 -6.69 -14.33 4.12
N PRO A 178 -7.93 -13.87 3.89
CA PRO A 178 -8.84 -14.48 2.93
C PRO A 178 -8.36 -14.25 1.49
N THR A 179 -8.95 -15.02 0.57
CA THR A 179 -8.78 -14.80 -0.87
C THR A 179 -9.56 -13.57 -1.34
N LEU A 180 -9.25 -13.05 -2.53
CA LEU A 180 -9.95 -11.94 -3.18
C LEU A 180 -11.46 -12.17 -3.22
N ARG A 181 -11.92 -13.35 -3.65
CA ARG A 181 -13.36 -13.67 -3.70
C ARG A 181 -14.01 -13.67 -2.32
N LYS A 182 -13.37 -14.28 -1.32
CA LYS A 182 -13.94 -14.35 0.03
C LYS A 182 -14.01 -12.95 0.64
N ALA A 183 -12.95 -12.16 0.49
CA ALA A 183 -12.93 -10.78 0.94
C ALA A 183 -14.02 -9.95 0.23
N ALA A 184 -14.15 -10.04 -1.11
CA ALA A 184 -15.18 -9.32 -1.86
C ALA A 184 -16.59 -9.57 -1.29
N ASN A 185 -16.95 -10.83 -1.02
CA ASN A 185 -18.26 -11.17 -0.45
C ASN A 185 -18.47 -10.58 0.95
N VAL A 186 -17.45 -10.65 1.82
CA VAL A 186 -17.52 -10.08 3.17
C VAL A 186 -17.68 -8.56 3.12
N GLN A 187 -16.92 -7.91 2.23
CA GLN A 187 -16.98 -6.46 2.06
C GLN A 187 -18.27 -5.98 1.41
N GLN A 188 -18.85 -6.76 0.50
CA GLN A 188 -20.17 -6.46 -0.07
C GLN A 188 -21.24 -6.42 1.02
N CYS A 189 -21.22 -7.34 1.99
CA CYS A 189 -22.11 -7.29 3.15
C CYS A 189 -21.96 -6.00 3.97
N MET A 190 -20.74 -5.48 4.14
CA MET A 190 -20.51 -4.20 4.83
C MET A 190 -21.13 -3.04 4.06
N LEU A 191 -20.93 -3.00 2.74
CA LEU A 191 -21.52 -2.00 1.86
C LEU A 191 -23.05 -2.03 1.92
N ASP A 192 -23.64 -3.23 1.82
CA ASP A 192 -25.11 -3.43 1.87
C ASP A 192 -25.71 -2.98 3.20
N LYS A 193 -24.94 -3.02 4.29
CA LYS A 193 -25.32 -2.52 5.62
C LYS A 193 -25.04 -1.03 5.83
N GLY A 194 -24.62 -0.30 4.80
CA GLY A 194 -24.39 1.14 4.86
C GLY A 194 -23.07 1.54 5.51
N PHE A 195 -22.04 0.71 5.38
CA PHE A 195 -20.68 1.02 5.82
C PHE A 195 -19.76 1.28 4.63
N GLU A 196 -18.73 2.11 4.85
CA GLU A 196 -17.68 2.40 3.88
C GLU A 196 -16.30 2.15 4.51
N PRO A 197 -15.30 1.76 3.70
CA PRO A 197 -13.96 1.56 4.23
C PRO A 197 -13.31 2.92 4.59
N LYS A 198 -12.58 2.96 5.70
CA LYS A 198 -11.79 4.14 6.11
C LYS A 198 -10.74 4.52 5.07
N ASN A 199 -10.20 3.52 4.35
CA ASN A 199 -9.32 3.70 3.19
C ASN A 199 -9.92 2.98 1.98
N LYS A 200 -10.15 3.69 0.87
CA LYS A 200 -10.74 3.13 -0.35
C LYS A 200 -9.92 1.98 -0.96
N LEU A 201 -8.61 1.94 -0.75
CA LEU A 201 -7.75 0.84 -1.20
C LEU A 201 -8.02 -0.47 -0.44
N ASN A 202 -8.71 -0.42 0.71
CA ASN A 202 -9.12 -1.62 1.42
C ASN A 202 -10.25 -2.36 0.69
N LEU A 203 -10.90 -1.76 -0.32
CA LEU A 203 -12.01 -2.40 -1.01
C LEU A 203 -11.52 -3.28 -2.16
N VAL A 204 -11.82 -4.58 -2.11
CA VAL A 204 -11.47 -5.54 -3.18
C VAL A 204 -12.00 -5.05 -4.52
N CYS A 205 -13.28 -4.66 -4.58
CA CYS A 205 -13.93 -4.31 -5.84
C CYS A 205 -13.48 -2.99 -6.45
N ARG A 206 -12.82 -2.12 -5.67
CA ARG A 206 -12.11 -0.97 -6.23
C ARG A 206 -10.83 -1.42 -6.93
N ASN A 207 -10.12 -2.40 -6.38
CA ASN A 207 -8.81 -2.83 -6.86
C ASN A 207 -8.91 -3.91 -7.96
N TYR A 208 -9.93 -4.75 -7.89
CA TYR A 208 -10.13 -5.93 -8.72
C TYR A 208 -11.63 -6.06 -9.09
N PRO A 209 -12.18 -5.13 -9.88
CA PRO A 209 -13.62 -5.10 -10.22
C PRO A 209 -14.11 -6.37 -10.94
N GLN A 210 -13.21 -7.14 -11.54
CA GLN A 210 -13.50 -8.39 -12.22
C GLN A 210 -13.70 -9.60 -11.28
N VAL A 211 -13.44 -9.48 -9.97
CA VAL A 211 -13.62 -10.57 -9.01
C VAL A 211 -15.10 -10.89 -8.83
N THR A 212 -15.46 -12.19 -8.79
CA THR A 212 -16.85 -12.60 -8.51
C THR A 212 -17.26 -12.09 -7.12
N GLY A 213 -18.42 -11.43 -7.06
CA GLY A 213 -18.93 -10.77 -5.85
C GLY A 213 -18.85 -9.25 -5.92
N CYS A 214 -18.08 -8.71 -6.87
CA CYS A 214 -18.09 -7.28 -7.15
C CYS A 214 -19.28 -6.88 -8.02
N PRO A 215 -19.91 -5.71 -7.76
CA PRO A 215 -20.96 -5.18 -8.62
C PRO A 215 -20.43 -4.98 -10.04
N LYS A 216 -21.23 -5.38 -11.04
CA LYS A 216 -20.94 -5.05 -12.43
C LYS A 216 -21.19 -3.56 -12.63
N THR A 217 -20.14 -2.81 -12.96
CA THR A 217 -20.21 -1.41 -13.39
C THR A 217 -20.86 -1.28 -14.76
#